data_AF-A0A7X7VTI1-F1
#
_entry.id   AF-A0A7X7VTI1-F1
#
_cell.length_a   1.000
_cell.length_b   1.000
_cell.length_c   1.000
_cell.angle_alpha   90.00
_cell.angle_beta   90.00
_cell.angle_gamma   90.00
#
_symmetry.space_group_name_H-M   'P 1'
#
loop_
_entity.id
_entity.type
_entity.pdbx_description
1 polymer ?
#
loop_
_entity_poly.entity_id
_entity_poly.type
_entity_poly.pdbx_seq_one_letter_code
_entity_poly.pdbx_strand_id
1 'polypeptide(L)'
;MPVVLFAQIGLADVQFVHKSEKLRIPFNQEDFSKPDLTSMPFTLDDGFPEAKKGEKLSSPPDAISLPKLHKALSDLAARGVTLIDRLFLIATWREAAMERLAEALDQALVSSADPMVLKSKADRFREQAEGDFTHAAAQLAKKLLSGHPGLLPLHIGEITILKLGSAGYFDSLPPLPDNPSPGDLSRFDINRADFFDFEFLALLKQYMAELGSSTLYLCSYGGFPNLNKSLAKVLSSLIPRPDMVHLYASADSGHLNLINPQDMFLELHSSMNRAALEMDWMMVKHLFVEARAAKPGYFGDSEIAAMETLFLSLEAKQSDPQNWFSNFFTLIMTALYRNDYNSLLVWLKCLTEAALLGLLDLPENKLHHGYKLIKNTILSDYLPRLRGKGSVVLFENEAVVAKFNEVWNAFEVPEAVQFLPQYGDLLYEPSKKKKGDSGRSFEPNPHYQKITNLRNDLIHSGKPIPRDPQLIGSIMDFLGIAKDKLDAALLALGDSDWNTLADFEQRVLNTSKFFNLTKSIAGITDAGWLPLERVCMKEYLGIVHGTPTPASP
;
A
#
# COMPACT_ATOMS: atom_id res chain seq x y z
N MET A 1 14.03 7.77 9.98
CA MET A 1 13.17 7.77 8.78
C MET A 1 13.06 9.22 8.34
N PRO A 2 13.18 9.52 7.04
CA PRO A 2 13.01 10.89 6.53
C PRO A 2 11.63 11.45 6.91
N VAL A 3 11.55 12.76 7.12
CA VAL A 3 10.33 13.47 7.51
C VAL A 3 9.93 14.46 6.42
N VAL A 4 8.70 14.34 5.94
CA VAL A 4 8.12 15.24 4.94
C VAL A 4 6.92 15.96 5.55
N LEU A 5 6.86 17.28 5.36
CA LEU A 5 5.73 18.10 5.80
C LEU A 5 5.01 18.67 4.58
N PHE A 6 3.71 18.44 4.49
CA PHE A 6 2.81 19.11 3.55
C PHE A 6 2.07 20.24 4.27
N ALA A 7 2.32 21.48 3.84
CA ALA A 7 1.67 22.67 4.38
C ALA A 7 0.94 23.44 3.29
N GLN A 8 -0.37 23.59 3.44
CA GLN A 8 -1.15 24.51 2.62
C GLN A 8 -0.79 25.95 2.96
N ILE A 9 -0.63 26.79 1.94
CA ILE A 9 -0.40 28.22 2.09
C ILE A 9 -1.53 28.99 1.41
N GLY A 10 -2.38 29.60 2.23
CA GLY A 10 -3.39 30.57 1.83
C GLY A 10 -2.92 32.01 1.98
N LEU A 11 -3.72 32.94 1.46
CA LEU A 11 -3.46 34.39 1.57
C LEU A 11 -3.33 34.86 3.02
N ALA A 12 -4.22 34.37 3.89
CA ALA A 12 -4.27 34.77 5.30
C ALA A 12 -3.17 34.13 6.16
N ASP A 13 -2.36 33.24 5.59
CA ASP A 13 -1.26 32.58 6.30
C ASP A 13 0.00 33.44 6.35
N VAL A 14 0.09 34.47 5.50
CA VAL A 14 1.10 35.53 5.58
C VAL A 14 0.49 36.74 6.27
N GLN A 15 1.12 37.17 7.36
CA GLN A 15 0.58 38.25 8.18
C GLN A 15 1.64 39.28 8.55
N PHE A 16 1.28 40.56 8.48
CA PHE A 16 2.06 41.63 9.07
C PHE A 16 1.92 41.60 10.59
N VAL A 17 3.02 41.87 11.28
CA VAL A 17 3.07 42.05 12.73
C VAL A 17 3.23 43.53 13.04
N HIS A 18 2.34 44.05 13.87
CA HIS A 18 2.39 45.40 14.42
C HIS A 18 2.67 45.30 15.92
N LYS A 19 3.92 45.48 16.32
CA LYS A 19 4.40 45.30 17.70
C LYS A 19 3.85 46.37 18.65
N SER A 20 3.69 47.61 18.18
CA SER A 20 3.10 48.69 18.98
C SER A 20 1.64 48.41 19.33
N GLU A 21 0.85 47.95 18.36
CA GLU A 21 -0.55 47.61 18.51
C GLU A 21 -0.77 46.21 19.07
N LYS A 22 0.27 45.37 19.09
CA LYS A 22 0.23 43.97 19.49
C LYS A 22 -0.78 43.15 18.67
N LEU A 23 -0.82 43.39 17.36
CA LEU A 23 -1.77 42.75 16.44
C LEU A 23 -1.06 42.14 15.23
N ARG A 24 -1.70 41.13 14.64
CA ARG A 24 -1.37 40.60 13.32
C ARG A 24 -2.46 40.91 12.32
N ILE A 25 -2.07 41.27 11.09
CA ILE A 25 -3.02 41.53 9.99
C ILE A 25 -2.67 40.65 8.79
N PRO A 26 -3.61 39.85 8.27
CA PRO A 26 -3.46 39.13 7.02
C PRO A 26 -3.11 40.05 5.85
N PHE A 27 -2.21 39.60 4.98
CA PHE A 27 -1.93 40.30 3.73
C PHE A 27 -3.19 40.39 2.87
N ASN A 28 -3.36 41.54 2.20
CA ASN A 28 -4.30 41.71 1.11
C ASN A 28 -3.60 41.48 -0.26
N GLN A 29 -4.35 41.58 -1.35
CA GLN A 29 -3.83 41.34 -2.71
C GLN A 29 -2.72 42.34 -3.11
N GLU A 30 -2.90 43.62 -2.79
CA GLU A 30 -1.94 44.68 -3.11
C GLU A 30 -0.62 44.50 -2.36
N ASP A 31 -0.67 43.92 -1.16
CA ASP A 31 0.52 43.68 -0.33
C ASP A 31 1.53 42.77 -1.02
N PHE A 32 1.07 41.73 -1.73
CA PHE A 32 1.95 40.80 -2.46
C PHE A 32 2.67 41.43 -3.65
N SER A 33 2.18 42.59 -4.12
CA SER A 33 2.76 43.33 -5.25
C SER A 33 3.79 44.39 -4.81
N LYS A 34 3.98 44.58 -3.49
CA LYS A 34 4.90 45.59 -2.97
C LYS A 34 6.37 45.16 -3.18
N PRO A 35 7.24 46.07 -3.68
CA PRO A 35 8.68 45.82 -3.64
C PRO A 35 9.15 45.73 -2.19
N ASP A 36 10.26 45.01 -1.94
CA ASP A 36 10.95 44.92 -0.64
C ASP A 36 10.30 44.12 0.50
N LEU A 37 9.26 43.32 0.26
CA LEU A 37 8.71 42.42 1.29
C LEU A 37 9.76 41.49 1.94
N THR A 38 10.78 41.09 1.18
CA THR A 38 11.87 40.24 1.69
C THR A 38 12.90 40.98 2.54
N SER A 39 12.90 42.32 2.53
CA SER A 39 13.77 43.13 3.38
C SER A 39 13.16 43.40 4.76
N MET A 40 11.85 43.16 4.92
CA MET A 40 11.18 43.26 6.20
C MET A 40 11.66 42.17 7.16
N PRO A 41 11.81 42.47 8.47
CA PRO A 41 12.15 41.48 9.47
C PRO A 41 11.16 40.30 9.47
N PHE A 42 11.68 39.08 9.58
CA PHE A 42 10.86 37.89 9.77
C PHE A 42 10.76 37.56 11.27
N THR A 43 9.56 37.20 11.74
CA THR A 43 9.34 36.74 13.11
C THR A 43 8.42 35.53 13.14
N LEU A 44 8.68 34.64 14.10
CA LEU A 44 7.81 33.51 14.43
C LEU A 44 6.86 33.81 15.59
N ASP A 45 6.90 35.03 16.14
CA ASP A 45 6.08 35.42 17.29
C ASP A 45 4.59 35.32 16.97
N ASP A 46 3.91 34.36 17.61
CA ASP A 46 2.48 34.09 17.50
C ASP A 46 1.68 34.71 18.66
N GLY A 47 2.35 35.39 19.59
CA GLY A 47 1.77 35.98 20.80
C GLY A 47 0.81 37.15 20.57
N PHE A 48 0.74 37.66 19.34
CA PHE A 48 -0.18 38.73 18.95
C PHE A 48 -1.48 38.15 18.36
N PRO A 49 -2.67 38.57 18.81
CA PRO A 49 -3.93 38.16 18.19
C PRO A 49 -4.10 38.74 16.78
N GLU A 50 -4.87 38.03 15.94
CA GLU A 50 -5.28 38.55 14.63
C GLU A 50 -6.29 39.69 14.80
N ALA A 51 -6.10 40.77 14.03
CA ALA A 51 -6.94 41.95 14.08
C ALA A 51 -8.40 41.63 13.69
N LYS A 52 -9.35 42.25 14.38
CA LYS A 52 -10.77 42.15 14.05
C LYS A 52 -11.07 42.94 12.78
N LYS A 53 -12.09 42.49 12.04
CA LYS A 53 -12.54 43.17 10.82
C LYS A 53 -12.87 44.64 11.10
N GLY A 54 -12.16 45.55 10.43
CA GLY A 54 -12.36 47.00 10.56
C GLY A 54 -11.48 47.69 11.61
N GLU A 55 -10.58 46.97 12.29
CA GLU A 55 -9.55 47.62 13.12
C GLU A 55 -8.64 48.49 12.25
N LYS A 56 -8.51 49.77 12.62
CA LYS A 56 -7.59 50.70 11.99
C LYS A 56 -6.26 50.67 12.73
N LEU A 57 -5.19 50.42 11.99
CA LEU A 57 -3.83 50.49 12.51
C LEU A 57 -3.31 51.92 12.45
N SER A 58 -2.47 52.27 13.43
CA SER A 58 -1.81 53.57 13.53
C SER A 58 -0.34 53.54 13.10
N SER A 59 0.28 52.36 13.07
CA SER A 59 1.69 52.16 12.73
C SER A 59 1.89 51.42 11.41
N PRO A 60 3.04 51.63 10.74
CA PRO A 60 3.49 50.73 9.68
C PRO A 60 3.85 49.34 10.26
N PRO A 61 3.84 48.29 9.44
CA PRO A 61 4.16 46.94 9.89
C PRO A 61 5.65 46.79 10.26
N ASP A 62 5.93 46.11 11.37
CA ASP A 62 7.30 45.90 11.89
C ASP A 62 7.98 44.66 11.31
N ALA A 63 7.20 43.61 11.02
CA ALA A 63 7.71 42.32 10.60
C ALA A 63 6.66 41.52 9.81
N ILE A 64 7.11 40.45 9.16
CA ILE A 64 6.26 39.43 8.54
C ILE A 64 6.30 38.16 9.38
N SER A 65 5.16 37.48 9.50
CA SER A 65 5.01 36.22 10.22
C SER A 65 4.24 35.17 9.42
N LEU A 66 4.49 33.91 9.74
CA LEU A 66 3.82 32.73 9.17
C LEU A 66 3.20 31.89 10.30
N PRO A 67 2.20 32.41 11.03
CA PRO A 67 1.75 31.87 12.31
C PRO A 67 1.28 30.42 12.25
N LYS A 68 0.50 30.05 11.22
CA LYS A 68 0.04 28.66 11.07
C LYS A 68 1.19 27.71 10.75
N LEU A 69 2.09 28.10 9.86
CA LEU A 69 3.25 27.28 9.55
C LEU A 69 4.18 27.17 10.76
N HIS A 70 4.41 28.26 11.49
CA HIS A 70 5.17 28.25 12.74
C HIS A 70 4.59 27.23 13.73
N LYS A 71 3.28 27.26 13.95
CA LYS A 71 2.59 26.32 14.81
C LYS A 71 2.83 24.86 14.39
N ALA A 72 2.77 24.56 13.09
CA ALA A 72 3.09 23.21 12.60
C ALA A 72 4.53 22.80 12.92
N LEU A 73 5.49 23.68 12.65
CA LEU A 73 6.91 23.42 12.90
C LEU A 73 7.18 23.23 14.41
N SER A 74 6.58 24.06 15.25
CA SER A 74 6.69 23.96 16.71
C SER A 74 6.08 22.67 17.26
N ASP A 75 4.91 22.26 16.74
CA ASP A 75 4.27 20.99 17.11
C ASP A 75 5.14 19.77 16.72
N LEU A 76 5.80 19.81 15.56
CA LEU A 76 6.75 18.77 15.16
C LEU A 76 8.00 18.75 16.04
N ALA A 77 8.56 19.92 16.36
CA ALA A 77 9.69 20.02 17.29
C ALA A 77 9.33 19.46 18.67
N ALA A 78 8.12 19.75 19.17
CA ALA A 78 7.61 19.21 20.44
C ALA A 78 7.43 17.68 20.41
N ARG A 79 7.21 17.09 19.23
CA ARG A 79 7.18 15.63 19.01
C ARG A 79 8.57 15.00 18.85
N GLY A 80 9.64 15.79 18.98
CA GLY A 80 11.02 15.33 18.88
C GLY A 80 11.59 15.30 17.46
N VAL A 81 10.89 15.89 16.48
CA VAL A 81 11.42 16.04 15.11
C VAL A 81 12.45 17.17 15.10
N THR A 82 13.69 16.86 14.73
CA THR A 82 14.79 17.84 14.64
C THR A 82 15.04 18.32 13.21
N LEU A 83 14.64 17.53 12.22
CA LEU A 83 14.83 17.77 10.78
C LEU A 83 13.56 17.42 10.02
N ILE A 84 13.13 18.33 9.14
CA ILE A 84 12.23 18.05 8.03
C ILE A 84 13.08 17.96 6.77
N ASP A 85 13.19 16.77 6.18
CA ASP A 85 13.95 16.54 4.95
C ASP A 85 13.35 17.34 3.79
N ARG A 86 12.01 17.36 3.67
CA ARG A 86 11.30 18.16 2.68
C ARG A 86 10.01 18.80 3.20
N LEU A 87 9.89 20.11 2.97
CA LEU A 87 8.66 20.88 3.16
C LEU A 87 8.01 21.17 1.81
N PHE A 88 6.84 20.57 1.58
CA PHE A 88 5.96 20.94 0.46
C PHE A 88 5.03 22.07 0.88
N LEU A 89 5.22 23.24 0.27
CA LEU A 89 4.27 24.35 0.32
C LEU A 89 3.25 24.15 -0.81
N ILE A 90 2.01 23.89 -0.45
CA ILE A 90 0.93 23.67 -1.41
C ILE A 90 0.22 24.99 -1.67
N ALA A 91 0.21 25.41 -2.94
CA ALA A 91 -0.46 26.61 -3.39
C ALA A 91 -1.18 26.37 -4.72
N THR A 92 -2.22 27.14 -4.99
CA THR A 92 -2.88 27.16 -6.29
C THR A 92 -2.18 28.15 -7.21
N TRP A 93 -2.11 27.82 -8.50
CA TRP A 93 -1.54 28.67 -9.54
C TRP A 93 -2.49 28.67 -10.73
N ARG A 94 -3.30 29.73 -10.81
CA ARG A 94 -4.41 29.81 -11.76
C ARG A 94 -4.06 30.58 -13.04
N GLU A 95 -2.81 30.97 -13.26
CA GLU A 95 -2.39 31.67 -14.48
C GLU A 95 -2.73 30.89 -15.76
N ALA A 96 -2.37 29.61 -15.82
CA ALA A 96 -2.73 28.74 -16.95
C ALA A 96 -4.26 28.55 -17.08
N ALA A 97 -5.00 28.58 -15.97
CA ALA A 97 -6.46 28.51 -16.00
C ALA A 97 -7.07 29.76 -16.64
N MET A 98 -6.48 30.94 -16.42
CA MET A 98 -6.96 32.21 -16.98
C MET A 98 -6.84 32.26 -18.49
N GLU A 99 -5.71 31.82 -19.06
CA GLU A 99 -5.53 31.75 -20.52
C GLU A 99 -6.58 30.83 -21.16
N ARG A 100 -6.80 29.65 -20.58
CA ARG A 100 -7.81 28.69 -21.06
C ARG A 100 -9.25 29.17 -20.86
N LEU A 101 -9.54 29.86 -19.76
CA LEU A 101 -10.83 30.51 -19.53
C LEU A 101 -11.09 31.63 -20.53
N ALA A 102 -10.05 32.38 -20.93
CA ALA A 102 -10.15 33.41 -21.96
C ALA A 102 -10.44 32.80 -23.34
N GLU A 103 -9.73 31.74 -23.73
CA GLU A 103 -10.01 30.98 -24.96
C GLU A 103 -11.46 30.44 -24.97
N ALA A 104 -11.91 29.88 -23.84
CA ALA A 104 -13.27 29.37 -23.67
C ALA A 104 -14.35 30.46 -23.76
N LEU A 105 -14.06 31.65 -23.23
CA LEU A 105 -14.92 32.83 -23.32
C LEU A 105 -15.07 33.34 -24.76
N ASP A 106 -13.95 33.42 -25.48
CA ASP A 106 -13.92 33.86 -26.88
C ASP A 106 -14.73 32.92 -27.79
N GLN A 107 -14.65 31.61 -27.54
CA GLN A 107 -15.45 30.62 -28.25
C GLN A 107 -16.94 30.73 -27.91
N ALA A 108 -17.28 30.93 -26.64
CA ALA A 108 -18.67 30.88 -26.19
C ALA A 108 -19.49 32.16 -26.50
N LEU A 109 -18.84 33.32 -26.67
CA LEU A 109 -19.51 34.58 -27.04
C LEU A 109 -19.99 34.59 -28.50
N VAL A 110 -19.47 33.70 -29.35
CA VAL A 110 -19.79 33.66 -30.79
C VAL A 110 -20.94 32.70 -31.11
N SER A 111 -21.16 31.65 -30.31
CA SER A 111 -22.08 30.55 -30.65
C SER A 111 -23.11 30.17 -29.57
N SER A 112 -23.04 30.70 -28.34
CA SER A 112 -23.93 30.24 -27.25
C SER A 112 -25.39 30.71 -27.41
N ALA A 113 -26.32 29.83 -27.03
CA ALA A 113 -27.76 30.12 -26.94
C ALA A 113 -28.16 30.98 -25.72
N ASP A 114 -27.32 31.05 -24.68
CA ASP A 114 -27.49 31.92 -23.50
C ASP A 114 -26.16 32.60 -23.12
N PRO A 115 -25.72 33.58 -23.91
CA PRO A 115 -24.39 34.17 -23.78
C PRO A 115 -24.21 34.98 -22.48
N MET A 116 -25.30 35.47 -21.87
CA MET A 116 -25.21 36.28 -20.64
C MET A 116 -24.88 35.46 -19.40
N VAL A 117 -25.56 34.31 -19.20
CA VAL A 117 -25.32 33.44 -18.04
C VAL A 117 -23.92 32.82 -18.12
N LEU A 118 -23.53 32.43 -19.33
CA LEU A 118 -22.22 31.84 -19.57
C LEU A 118 -21.10 32.87 -19.33
N LYS A 119 -21.25 34.10 -19.84
CA LYS A 119 -20.32 35.21 -19.57
C LYS A 119 -20.20 35.50 -18.07
N SER A 120 -21.32 35.62 -17.35
CA SER A 120 -21.30 35.89 -15.91
C SER A 120 -20.54 34.81 -15.12
N LYS A 121 -20.70 33.53 -15.47
CA LYS A 121 -20.00 32.43 -14.80
C LYS A 121 -18.51 32.44 -15.09
N ALA A 122 -18.12 32.72 -16.33
CA ALA A 122 -16.72 32.82 -16.71
C ALA A 122 -16.01 34.05 -16.10
N ASP A 123 -16.66 35.22 -16.10
CA ASP A 123 -16.15 36.42 -15.42
C ASP A 123 -15.92 36.14 -13.93
N ARG A 124 -16.84 35.42 -13.27
CA ARG A 124 -16.65 34.98 -11.87
C ARG A 124 -15.40 34.10 -11.70
N PHE A 125 -15.16 33.13 -12.58
CA PHE A 125 -13.96 32.29 -12.48
C PHE A 125 -12.68 33.08 -12.75
N ARG A 126 -12.74 34.06 -13.65
CA ARG A 126 -11.62 34.97 -13.91
C ARG A 126 -11.32 35.84 -12.69
N GLU A 127 -12.33 36.50 -12.09
CA GLU A 127 -12.17 37.28 -10.86
C GLU A 127 -11.58 36.44 -9.71
N GLN A 128 -12.03 35.19 -9.57
CA GLN A 128 -11.46 34.26 -8.59
C GLN A 128 -10.00 33.90 -8.89
N ALA A 129 -9.62 33.83 -10.16
CA ALA A 129 -8.26 33.52 -10.58
C ALA A 129 -7.31 34.71 -10.41
N GLU A 130 -7.74 35.90 -10.82
CA GLU A 130 -7.03 37.17 -10.62
C GLU A 130 -6.79 37.45 -9.13
N GLY A 131 -7.72 37.03 -8.26
CA GLY A 131 -7.62 37.20 -6.83
C GLY A 131 -6.78 36.15 -6.07
N ASP A 132 -6.24 35.14 -6.76
CA ASP A 132 -5.51 34.02 -6.14
C ASP A 132 -3.99 34.26 -6.11
N PHE A 133 -3.50 34.79 -4.99
CA PHE A 133 -2.06 35.02 -4.74
C PHE A 133 -1.42 33.94 -3.86
N THR A 134 -2.02 32.75 -3.74
CA THR A 134 -1.45 31.68 -2.90
C THR A 134 -0.06 31.24 -3.37
N HIS A 135 0.19 31.23 -4.69
CA HIS A 135 1.53 30.97 -5.23
C HIS A 135 2.55 32.03 -4.77
N ALA A 136 2.20 33.31 -4.84
CA ALA A 136 3.06 34.40 -4.38
C ALA A 136 3.32 34.32 -2.87
N ALA A 137 2.29 33.98 -2.09
CA ALA A 137 2.42 33.72 -0.65
C ALA A 137 3.38 32.57 -0.36
N ALA A 138 3.29 31.46 -1.09
CA ALA A 138 4.21 30.32 -0.95
C ALA A 138 5.66 30.68 -1.34
N GLN A 139 5.85 31.50 -2.39
CA GLN A 139 7.17 32.00 -2.76
C GLN A 139 7.78 32.88 -1.68
N LEU A 140 7.00 33.80 -1.10
CA LEU A 140 7.43 34.63 0.01
C LEU A 140 7.76 33.78 1.24
N ALA A 141 6.88 32.83 1.61
CA ALA A 141 7.11 31.92 2.72
C ALA A 141 8.41 31.11 2.54
N LYS A 142 8.63 30.53 1.36
CA LYS A 142 9.89 29.84 1.03
C LYS A 142 11.10 30.75 1.25
N LYS A 143 11.08 31.99 0.74
CA LYS A 143 12.19 32.95 0.91
C LYS A 143 12.43 33.28 2.39
N LEU A 144 11.37 33.52 3.17
CA LEU A 144 11.48 33.86 4.59
C LEU A 144 12.08 32.71 5.40
N LEU A 145 11.59 31.48 5.19
CA LEU A 145 12.08 30.29 5.88
C LEU A 145 13.55 29.98 5.52
N SER A 146 13.90 30.03 4.23
CA SER A 146 15.28 29.77 3.78
C SER A 146 16.25 30.88 4.18
N GLY A 147 15.78 32.13 4.28
CA GLY A 147 16.62 33.28 4.67
C GLY A 147 16.91 33.36 6.17
N HIS A 148 16.11 32.70 7.01
CA HIS A 148 16.19 32.81 8.46
C HIS A 148 16.17 31.44 9.19
N PRO A 149 17.05 30.49 8.84
CA PRO A 149 17.03 29.15 9.41
C PRO A 149 17.25 29.13 10.93
N GLY A 150 18.02 30.10 11.46
CA GLY A 150 18.31 30.21 12.89
C GLY A 150 17.12 30.65 13.76
N LEU A 151 16.02 31.09 13.16
CA LEU A 151 14.79 31.42 13.89
C LEU A 151 13.86 30.21 14.04
N LEU A 152 14.00 29.19 13.19
CA LEU A 152 13.08 28.05 13.12
C LEU A 152 13.28 27.10 14.32
N PRO A 153 12.20 26.47 14.84
CA PRO A 153 12.30 25.53 15.95
C PRO A 153 12.97 24.20 15.56
N LEU A 154 13.18 23.96 14.26
CA LEU A 154 13.80 22.75 13.70
C LEU A 154 14.48 23.09 12.35
N HIS A 155 15.32 22.18 11.84
CA HIS A 155 15.96 22.35 10.53
C HIS A 155 15.05 21.89 9.39
N ILE A 156 15.06 22.62 8.27
CA ILE A 156 14.35 22.25 7.03
C ILE A 156 15.39 22.07 5.93
N GLY A 157 15.49 20.87 5.38
CA GLY A 157 16.45 20.51 4.32
C GLY A 157 16.07 21.16 2.99
N GLU A 158 14.96 20.73 2.38
CA GLU A 158 14.47 21.28 1.12
C GLU A 158 13.05 21.87 1.24
N ILE A 159 12.80 22.99 0.54
CA ILE A 159 11.47 23.59 0.42
C ILE A 159 11.03 23.57 -1.04
N THR A 160 9.94 22.85 -1.32
CA THR A 160 9.36 22.70 -2.66
C THR A 160 7.97 23.31 -2.68
N ILE A 161 7.63 24.03 -3.75
CA ILE A 161 6.28 24.58 -3.94
C ILE A 161 5.55 23.69 -4.94
N LEU A 162 4.45 23.08 -4.50
CA LEU A 162 3.53 22.35 -5.37
C LEU A 162 2.50 23.35 -5.91
N LYS A 163 2.56 23.61 -7.23
CA LYS A 163 1.74 24.60 -7.91
C LYS A 163 0.51 23.94 -8.53
N LEU A 164 -0.58 23.83 -7.79
CA LEU A 164 -1.81 23.20 -8.28
C LEU A 164 -2.46 24.08 -9.35
N GLY A 165 -2.54 23.57 -10.57
CA GLY A 165 -2.98 24.27 -11.79
C GLY A 165 -1.89 24.36 -12.85
N SER A 166 -0.66 23.93 -12.54
CA SER A 166 0.48 23.91 -13.47
C SER A 166 0.71 22.56 -14.14
N ALA A 167 0.08 21.49 -13.67
CA ALA A 167 0.42 20.13 -14.06
C ALA A 167 -0.31 19.64 -15.30
N GLY A 168 -1.08 20.52 -15.95
CA GLY A 168 -1.75 20.26 -17.22
C GLY A 168 -3.17 19.74 -17.08
N TYR A 169 -3.82 19.84 -15.91
CA TYR A 169 -5.24 19.47 -15.79
C TYR A 169 -6.08 20.21 -16.84
N PHE A 170 -5.89 21.53 -16.95
CA PHE A 170 -6.64 22.34 -17.91
C PHE A 170 -6.31 22.00 -19.36
N ASP A 171 -5.06 21.62 -19.66
CA ASP A 171 -4.66 21.17 -21.00
C ASP A 171 -5.25 19.81 -21.38
N SER A 172 -5.58 18.99 -20.38
CA SER A 172 -6.21 17.68 -20.59
C SER A 172 -7.73 17.75 -20.78
N LEU A 173 -8.34 18.92 -20.53
CA LEU A 173 -9.77 19.10 -20.73
C LEU A 173 -10.10 19.01 -22.24
N PRO A 174 -11.17 18.30 -22.63
CA PRO A 174 -11.60 18.29 -24.02
C PRO A 174 -12.07 19.70 -24.43
N PRO A 175 -12.01 20.02 -25.73
CA PRO A 175 -12.52 21.29 -26.24
C PRO A 175 -14.00 21.46 -25.89
N LEU A 176 -14.44 22.72 -25.77
CA LEU A 176 -15.85 23.02 -25.59
C LEU A 176 -16.66 22.57 -26.83
N PRO A 177 -17.91 22.12 -26.64
CA PRO A 177 -18.80 21.83 -27.76
C PRO A 177 -19.18 23.12 -28.50
N ASP A 178 -19.61 23.01 -29.76
CA ASP A 178 -19.95 24.16 -30.62
C ASP A 178 -20.99 25.12 -29.98
N ASN A 179 -21.93 24.58 -29.21
CA ASN A 179 -22.93 25.34 -28.43
C ASN A 179 -22.73 25.07 -26.93
N PRO A 180 -21.79 25.78 -26.27
CA PRO A 180 -21.49 25.52 -24.86
C PRO A 180 -22.60 26.02 -23.94
N SER A 181 -22.84 25.25 -22.89
CA SER A 181 -23.73 25.57 -21.78
C SER A 181 -22.94 26.06 -20.56
N PRO A 182 -23.56 26.77 -19.60
CA PRO A 182 -22.89 27.11 -18.34
C PRO A 182 -22.38 25.88 -17.57
N GLY A 183 -22.92 24.68 -17.81
CA GLY A 183 -22.47 23.43 -17.22
C GLY A 183 -21.06 23.04 -17.69
N ASP A 184 -20.72 23.33 -18.94
CA ASP A 184 -19.42 22.96 -19.54
C ASP A 184 -18.25 23.72 -18.89
N LEU A 185 -18.50 24.96 -18.45
CA LEU A 185 -17.52 25.77 -17.71
C LEU A 185 -17.23 25.24 -16.30
N SER A 186 -18.04 24.32 -15.76
CA SER A 186 -17.81 23.76 -14.41
C SER A 186 -16.47 23.02 -14.29
N ARG A 187 -15.86 22.60 -15.39
CA ARG A 187 -14.56 21.91 -15.39
C ARG A 187 -13.39 22.84 -15.09
N PHE A 188 -13.59 24.16 -15.22
CA PHE A 188 -12.60 25.18 -14.89
C PHE A 188 -12.67 25.64 -13.44
N ASP A 189 -13.62 25.14 -12.66
CA ASP A 189 -13.68 25.40 -11.21
C ASP A 189 -12.66 24.54 -10.48
N ILE A 190 -11.62 25.17 -9.93
CA ILE A 190 -10.58 24.45 -9.20
C ILE A 190 -11.02 23.92 -7.84
N ASN A 191 -12.19 24.34 -7.33
CA ASN A 191 -12.69 23.85 -6.05
C ASN A 191 -13.18 22.40 -6.12
N ARG A 192 -13.10 21.77 -7.29
CA ARG A 192 -13.47 20.38 -7.50
C ARG A 192 -12.35 19.42 -7.08
N ALA A 193 -12.74 18.24 -6.61
CA ALA A 193 -11.78 17.20 -6.21
C ALA A 193 -11.00 16.60 -7.40
N ASP A 194 -11.60 16.53 -8.59
CA ASP A 194 -10.95 16.00 -9.80
C ASP A 194 -9.75 16.83 -10.23
N PHE A 195 -9.86 18.16 -10.14
CA PHE A 195 -8.75 19.09 -10.33
C PHE A 195 -7.58 18.76 -9.40
N PHE A 196 -7.82 18.69 -8.09
CA PHE A 196 -6.78 18.45 -7.11
C PHE A 196 -6.16 17.06 -7.24
N ASP A 197 -6.97 16.01 -7.46
CA ASP A 197 -6.47 14.65 -7.66
C ASP A 197 -5.53 14.56 -8.87
N PHE A 198 -5.90 15.18 -10.00
CA PHE A 198 -5.07 15.21 -11.20
C PHE A 198 -3.75 15.94 -10.96
N GLU A 199 -3.83 17.15 -10.40
CA GLU A 199 -2.66 17.99 -10.18
C GLU A 199 -1.69 17.35 -9.18
N PHE A 200 -2.19 16.79 -8.08
CA PHE A 200 -1.35 16.04 -7.14
C PHE A 200 -0.71 14.82 -7.79
N LEU A 201 -1.48 14.03 -8.54
CA LEU A 201 -0.97 12.83 -9.20
C LEU A 201 0.18 13.15 -10.15
N ALA A 202 0.07 14.24 -10.93
CA ALA A 202 1.11 14.68 -11.85
C ALA A 202 2.32 15.29 -11.13
N LEU A 203 2.12 16.18 -10.15
CA LEU A 203 3.20 16.88 -9.45
C LEU A 203 4.00 15.99 -8.51
N LEU A 204 3.33 15.03 -7.86
CA LEU A 204 3.95 14.17 -6.86
C LEU A 204 4.70 12.98 -7.48
N LYS A 205 4.44 12.62 -8.75
CA LYS A 205 5.03 11.45 -9.42
C LYS A 205 6.55 11.37 -9.24
N GLN A 206 7.26 12.48 -9.45
CA GLN A 206 8.72 12.55 -9.33
C GLN A 206 9.27 12.39 -7.89
N TYR A 207 8.40 12.49 -6.88
CA TYR A 207 8.75 12.39 -5.47
C TYR A 207 8.31 11.06 -4.83
N MET A 208 7.71 10.14 -5.59
CA MET A 208 7.15 8.90 -5.04
C MET A 208 8.16 8.06 -4.26
N ALA A 209 9.40 7.95 -4.74
CA ALA A 209 10.44 7.20 -4.04
C ALA A 209 10.83 7.81 -2.68
N GLU A 210 10.89 9.14 -2.60
CA GLU A 210 11.15 9.86 -1.36
C GLU A 210 9.95 9.71 -0.41
N LEU A 211 8.74 9.95 -0.91
CA LEU A 211 7.52 9.90 -0.12
C LEU A 211 7.24 8.50 0.43
N GLY A 212 7.48 7.44 -0.37
CA GLY A 212 7.26 6.05 0.04
C GLY A 212 8.21 5.52 1.13
N SER A 213 9.21 6.32 1.52
CA SER A 213 10.14 5.97 2.60
C SER A 213 10.09 6.96 3.78
N SER A 214 9.14 7.91 3.77
CA SER A 214 9.09 9.03 4.71
C SER A 214 7.91 8.96 5.68
N THR A 215 8.04 9.59 6.86
CA THR A 215 6.87 9.96 7.69
C THR A 215 6.30 11.24 7.10
N LEU A 216 5.01 11.22 6.76
CA LEU A 216 4.31 12.31 6.10
C LEU A 216 3.44 13.05 7.13
N TYR A 217 3.72 14.33 7.35
CA TYR A 217 2.87 15.19 8.16
C TYR A 217 1.99 16.03 7.25
N LEU A 218 0.67 15.96 7.45
CA LEU A 218 -0.30 16.67 6.63
C LEU A 218 -0.97 17.78 7.46
N CYS A 219 -0.60 19.04 7.21
CA CYS A 219 -1.24 20.18 7.85
C CYS A 219 -2.57 20.54 7.19
N SER A 220 -3.67 20.28 7.89
CA SER A 220 -5.02 20.65 7.45
C SER A 220 -5.54 21.86 8.21
N TYR A 221 -4.96 23.03 7.95
CA TYR A 221 -5.56 24.29 8.37
C TYR A 221 -6.77 24.56 7.46
N GLY A 222 -7.95 24.84 8.03
CA GLY A 222 -9.17 25.08 7.22
C GLY A 222 -8.93 26.09 6.08
N GLY A 223 -9.66 25.94 4.96
CA GLY A 223 -9.53 26.82 3.79
C GLY A 223 -9.94 26.13 2.49
N PHE A 224 -9.47 24.90 2.25
CA PHE A 224 -9.86 24.06 1.10
C PHE A 224 -10.02 22.59 1.52
N PRO A 225 -11.23 22.18 1.96
CA PRO A 225 -11.49 20.79 2.37
C PRO A 225 -11.17 19.76 1.28
N ASN A 226 -11.46 20.10 0.01
CA ASN A 226 -11.23 19.19 -1.11
C ASN A 226 -9.75 18.98 -1.40
N LEU A 227 -8.91 20.01 -1.26
CA LEU A 227 -7.46 19.87 -1.44
C LEU A 227 -6.88 18.84 -0.45
N ASN A 228 -7.20 18.96 0.85
CA ASN A 228 -6.66 18.06 1.86
C ASN A 228 -7.15 16.62 1.68
N LYS A 229 -8.42 16.44 1.30
CA LYS A 229 -9.00 15.13 0.96
C LYS A 229 -8.28 14.52 -0.24
N SER A 230 -8.10 15.29 -1.32
CA SER A 230 -7.41 14.88 -2.53
C SER A 230 -5.95 14.50 -2.27
N LEU A 231 -5.21 15.31 -1.51
CA LEU A 231 -3.83 14.99 -1.14
C LEU A 231 -3.74 13.65 -0.39
N ALA A 232 -4.54 13.49 0.67
CA ALA A 232 -4.54 12.27 1.47
C ALA A 232 -4.94 11.05 0.62
N LYS A 233 -5.97 11.19 -0.22
CA LYS A 233 -6.41 10.15 -1.15
C LYS A 233 -5.30 9.75 -2.12
N VAL A 234 -4.73 10.70 -2.86
CA VAL A 234 -3.65 10.44 -3.83
C VAL A 234 -2.47 9.77 -3.15
N LEU A 235 -2.01 10.28 -2.00
CA LEU A 235 -0.92 9.66 -1.24
C LEU A 235 -1.26 8.23 -0.81
N SER A 236 -2.47 7.99 -0.29
CA SER A 236 -2.92 6.65 0.14
C SER A 236 -3.10 5.65 -1.00
N SER A 237 -3.42 6.13 -2.20
CA SER A 237 -3.59 5.28 -3.37
C SER A 237 -2.24 4.89 -3.99
N LEU A 238 -1.30 5.84 -4.07
CA LEU A 238 -0.01 5.64 -4.72
C LEU A 238 1.00 4.95 -3.82
N ILE A 239 1.03 5.31 -2.54
CA ILE A 239 2.04 4.85 -1.60
C ILE A 239 1.44 3.75 -0.73
N PRO A 240 1.99 2.53 -0.77
CA PRO A 240 1.57 1.45 0.12
C PRO A 240 2.08 1.64 1.56
N ARG A 241 2.51 2.82 1.98
CA ARG A 241 2.83 3.14 3.37
C ARG A 241 2.89 4.65 3.54
N PRO A 242 1.75 5.34 3.55
CA PRO A 242 1.75 6.70 4.00
C PRO A 242 1.73 6.64 5.54
N ASP A 243 2.90 6.73 6.20
CA ASP A 243 2.93 7.04 7.64
C ASP A 243 2.45 8.49 7.81
N MET A 244 1.14 8.67 7.64
CA MET A 244 0.46 9.95 7.50
C MET A 244 -0.08 10.40 8.85
N VAL A 245 0.54 11.44 9.40
CA VAL A 245 0.08 12.10 10.60
C VAL A 245 -0.64 13.39 10.20
N HIS A 246 -1.97 13.37 10.33
CA HIS A 246 -2.77 14.57 10.13
C HIS A 246 -2.60 15.53 11.31
N LEU A 247 -2.12 16.74 11.02
CA LEU A 247 -2.04 17.84 11.98
C LEU A 247 -3.30 18.70 11.84
N TYR A 248 -3.98 18.93 12.96
CA TYR A 248 -5.14 19.84 13.11
C TYR A 248 -6.40 19.49 12.31
N ALA A 249 -6.66 18.20 12.05
CA ALA A 249 -7.81 17.71 11.30
C ALA A 249 -9.12 18.44 11.68
N SER A 250 -9.71 19.18 10.74
CA SER A 250 -11.03 19.80 10.93
C SER A 250 -12.14 18.78 10.66
N ALA A 251 -13.25 18.92 11.39
CA ALA A 251 -14.38 17.98 11.41
C ALA A 251 -15.21 17.89 10.12
N ASP A 252 -14.89 18.66 9.07
CA ASP A 252 -15.69 18.74 7.84
C ASP A 252 -15.30 17.67 6.79
N SER A 253 -15.32 16.42 7.23
CA SER A 253 -15.24 15.24 6.35
C SER A 253 -16.60 14.93 5.72
N GLY A 254 -17.24 15.91 5.07
CA GLY A 254 -18.40 15.63 4.21
C GLY A 254 -18.02 14.72 3.04
N HIS A 255 -18.83 13.69 2.76
CA HIS A 255 -18.68 12.84 1.58
C HIS A 255 -19.09 13.61 0.32
N LEU A 256 -18.30 13.51 -0.74
CA LEU A 256 -18.69 13.91 -2.09
C LEU A 256 -18.65 12.65 -2.97
N ASN A 257 -19.84 12.16 -3.32
CA ASN A 257 -20.00 11.21 -4.42
C ASN A 257 -20.03 12.00 -5.72
N LEU A 258 -18.86 12.26 -6.29
CA LEU A 258 -18.71 12.60 -7.70
C LEU A 258 -17.84 11.51 -8.30
N ILE A 259 -18.33 10.87 -9.37
CA ILE A 259 -17.53 9.93 -10.16
C ILE A 259 -16.40 10.76 -10.79
N ASN A 260 -15.19 10.60 -10.30
CA ASN A 260 -14.02 11.36 -10.74
C ASN A 260 -13.15 10.46 -11.65
N PRO A 261 -12.70 10.95 -12.81
CA PRO A 261 -11.95 10.15 -13.78
C PRO A 261 -10.59 9.66 -13.23
N GLN A 262 -10.02 10.31 -12.21
CA GLN A 262 -8.84 9.79 -11.52
C GLN A 262 -9.17 8.66 -10.55
N ASP A 263 -10.43 8.51 -10.12
CA ASP A 263 -10.85 7.49 -9.15
C ASP A 263 -10.50 6.11 -9.65
N MET A 264 -10.80 5.81 -10.92
CA MET A 264 -10.51 4.50 -11.49
C MET A 264 -9.02 4.18 -11.46
N PHE A 265 -8.15 5.10 -11.88
CA PHE A 265 -6.70 4.87 -11.82
C PHE A 265 -6.20 4.73 -10.37
N LEU A 266 -6.63 5.61 -9.47
CA LEU A 266 -6.21 5.60 -8.07
C LEU A 266 -6.70 4.34 -7.33
N GLU A 267 -7.92 3.87 -7.63
CA GLU A 267 -8.49 2.62 -7.12
C GLU A 267 -7.73 1.41 -7.66
N LEU A 268 -7.45 1.37 -8.97
CA LEU A 268 -6.66 0.29 -9.58
C LEU A 268 -5.25 0.24 -8.98
N HIS A 269 -4.59 1.39 -8.82
CA HIS A 269 -3.25 1.47 -8.23
C HIS A 269 -3.25 1.08 -6.75
N SER A 270 -4.25 1.54 -5.98
CA SER A 270 -4.41 1.14 -4.57
C SER A 270 -4.69 -0.36 -4.43
N SER A 271 -5.54 -0.91 -5.29
CA SER A 271 -5.83 -2.34 -5.34
C SER A 271 -4.61 -3.15 -5.74
N MET A 272 -3.79 -2.63 -6.66
CA MET A 272 -2.54 -3.24 -7.09
C MET A 272 -1.55 -3.31 -5.92
N ASN A 273 -1.37 -2.20 -5.19
CA ASN A 273 -0.57 -2.12 -3.97
C ASN A 273 -1.06 -3.13 -2.91
N ARG A 274 -2.38 -3.19 -2.69
CA ARG A 274 -3.00 -4.13 -1.75
C ARG A 274 -2.77 -5.58 -2.16
N ALA A 275 -2.95 -5.91 -3.44
CA ALA A 275 -2.71 -7.26 -3.95
C ALA A 275 -1.26 -7.69 -3.79
N ALA A 276 -0.29 -6.79 -4.01
CA ALA A 276 1.13 -7.06 -3.79
C ALA A 276 1.42 -7.36 -2.31
N LEU A 277 0.80 -6.62 -1.39
CA LEU A 277 0.93 -6.87 0.05
C LEU A 277 0.31 -8.21 0.48
N GLU A 278 -0.78 -8.61 -0.15
CA GLU A 278 -1.43 -9.92 0.02
C GLU A 278 -0.70 -11.07 -0.70
N MET A 279 0.39 -10.77 -1.43
CA MET A 279 1.16 -11.69 -2.28
C MET A 279 0.37 -12.30 -3.45
N ASP A 280 -0.70 -11.63 -3.91
CA ASP A 280 -1.48 -12.04 -5.08
C ASP A 280 -0.95 -11.40 -6.36
N TRP A 281 0.19 -11.90 -6.83
CA TRP A 281 0.89 -11.36 -7.99
C TRP A 281 0.16 -11.54 -9.33
N MET A 282 -0.74 -12.52 -9.43
CA MET A 282 -1.63 -12.63 -10.60
C MET A 282 -2.57 -11.43 -10.66
N MET A 283 -3.15 -11.04 -9.52
CA MET A 283 -3.97 -9.84 -9.43
C MET A 283 -3.16 -8.56 -9.66
N VAL A 284 -1.92 -8.48 -9.13
CA VAL A 284 -1.01 -7.35 -9.41
C VAL A 284 -0.79 -7.19 -10.92
N LYS A 285 -0.50 -8.27 -11.64
CA LYS A 285 -0.31 -8.25 -13.10
C LYS A 285 -1.55 -7.77 -13.83
N HIS A 286 -2.72 -8.27 -13.45
CA HIS A 286 -3.99 -7.86 -14.05
C HIS A 286 -4.25 -6.36 -13.82
N LEU A 287 -4.17 -5.91 -12.57
CA LEU A 287 -4.40 -4.52 -12.18
C LEU A 287 -3.38 -3.55 -12.79
N PHE A 288 -2.12 -3.99 -12.98
CA PHE A 288 -1.11 -3.19 -13.67
C PHE A 288 -1.49 -2.92 -15.13
N VAL A 289 -2.00 -3.92 -15.84
CA VAL A 289 -2.49 -3.77 -17.22
C VAL A 289 -3.68 -2.80 -17.26
N GLU A 290 -4.64 -2.95 -16.35
CA GLU A 290 -5.80 -2.06 -16.27
C GLU A 290 -5.42 -0.63 -15.90
N ALA A 291 -4.51 -0.44 -14.94
CA ALA A 291 -4.03 0.87 -14.53
C ALA A 291 -3.32 1.61 -15.69
N ARG A 292 -2.51 0.87 -16.49
CA ARG A 292 -1.88 1.42 -17.70
C ARG A 292 -2.90 1.84 -18.75
N ALA A 293 -3.99 1.08 -18.92
CA ALA A 293 -5.07 1.45 -19.83
C ALA A 293 -5.87 2.66 -19.32
N ALA A 294 -6.08 2.75 -18.00
CA ALA A 294 -6.81 3.85 -17.35
C ALA A 294 -6.05 5.18 -17.43
N LYS A 295 -4.71 5.16 -17.29
CA LYS A 295 -3.86 6.36 -17.40
C LYS A 295 -2.59 6.08 -18.21
N PRO A 296 -2.69 6.11 -19.55
CA PRO A 296 -1.55 5.89 -20.43
C PRO A 296 -0.41 6.89 -20.14
N GLY A 297 0.84 6.42 -20.17
CA GLY A 297 2.04 7.23 -19.91
C GLY A 297 2.31 7.55 -18.44
N TYR A 298 1.47 7.08 -17.50
CA TYR A 298 1.79 7.20 -16.08
C TYR A 298 3.05 6.40 -15.71
N PHE A 299 3.15 5.14 -16.15
CA PHE A 299 4.40 4.37 -16.05
C PHE A 299 5.23 4.63 -17.30
N GLY A 300 6.51 4.97 -17.13
CA GLY A 300 7.45 5.08 -18.24
C GLY A 300 7.82 3.71 -18.81
N ASP A 301 8.47 3.69 -19.98
CA ASP A 301 8.88 2.46 -20.66
C ASP A 301 9.83 1.60 -19.80
N SER A 302 10.70 2.25 -19.02
CA SER A 302 11.58 1.57 -18.06
C SER A 302 10.83 0.85 -16.96
N GLU A 303 9.82 1.49 -16.36
CA GLU A 303 9.00 0.93 -15.30
C GLU A 303 8.15 -0.22 -15.83
N ILE A 304 7.60 -0.07 -17.05
CA ILE A 304 6.86 -1.12 -17.73
C ILE A 304 7.72 -2.35 -17.97
N ALA A 305 8.91 -2.18 -18.57
CA ALA A 305 9.82 -3.30 -18.85
C ALA A 305 10.30 -3.99 -17.56
N ALA A 306 10.58 -3.22 -16.51
CA ALA A 306 10.95 -3.76 -15.20
C ALA A 306 9.81 -4.57 -14.57
N MET A 307 8.57 -4.07 -14.61
CA MET A 307 7.40 -4.80 -14.09
C MET A 307 7.13 -6.09 -14.87
N GLU A 308 7.26 -6.07 -16.19
CA GLU A 308 7.11 -7.25 -17.04
C GLU A 308 8.19 -8.30 -16.73
N THR A 309 9.44 -7.87 -16.51
CA THR A 309 10.53 -8.74 -16.08
C THR A 309 10.26 -9.37 -14.72
N LEU A 310 9.78 -8.57 -13.76
CA LEU A 310 9.39 -9.06 -12.44
C LEU A 310 8.32 -10.16 -12.53
N PHE A 311 7.28 -9.95 -13.33
CA PHE A 311 6.23 -10.96 -13.53
C PHE A 311 6.75 -12.25 -14.16
N LEU A 312 7.61 -12.16 -15.18
CA LEU A 312 8.22 -13.33 -15.81
C LEU A 312 9.11 -14.11 -14.84
N SER A 313 9.87 -13.41 -14.01
CA SER A 313 10.72 -14.02 -12.97
C SER A 313 9.87 -14.77 -11.92
N LEU A 314 8.79 -14.15 -11.45
CA LEU A 314 7.85 -14.77 -10.51
C LEU A 314 7.21 -16.03 -11.10
N GLU A 315 6.69 -15.96 -12.33
CA GLU A 315 6.07 -17.11 -13.01
C GLU A 315 7.06 -18.27 -13.18
N ALA A 316 8.30 -17.98 -13.59
CA ALA A 316 9.34 -18.99 -13.74
C ALA A 316 9.67 -19.66 -12.39
N LYS A 317 9.84 -18.87 -11.33
CA LYS A 317 10.14 -19.39 -9.98
C LYS A 317 8.98 -20.19 -9.39
N GLN A 318 7.73 -19.74 -9.55
CA GLN A 318 6.55 -20.46 -9.09
C GLN A 318 6.36 -21.81 -9.81
N SER A 319 6.78 -21.89 -11.08
CA SER A 319 6.70 -23.12 -11.87
C SER A 319 7.76 -24.18 -11.49
N ASP A 320 8.83 -23.79 -10.78
CA ASP A 320 9.88 -24.70 -10.34
C ASP A 320 9.34 -25.63 -9.23
N PRO A 321 9.34 -26.96 -9.44
CA PRO A 321 8.89 -27.92 -8.45
C PRO A 321 9.61 -27.84 -7.10
N GLN A 322 10.85 -27.30 -7.05
CA GLN A 322 11.58 -27.12 -5.80
C GLN A 322 10.96 -26.05 -4.89
N ASN A 323 10.18 -25.12 -5.45
CA ASN A 323 9.55 -24.02 -4.71
C ASN A 323 8.17 -24.36 -4.14
N TRP A 324 7.79 -25.65 -4.10
CA TRP A 324 6.48 -26.11 -3.60
C TRP A 324 6.12 -25.53 -2.22
N PHE A 325 7.08 -25.44 -1.30
CA PHE A 325 6.84 -24.89 0.04
C PHE A 325 6.50 -23.41 -0.01
N SER A 326 7.28 -22.62 -0.77
CA SER A 326 7.02 -21.19 -0.97
C SER A 326 5.62 -20.98 -1.54
N ASN A 327 5.27 -21.72 -2.58
CA ASN A 327 3.96 -21.61 -3.23
C ASN A 327 2.81 -21.88 -2.25
N PHE A 328 2.88 -22.94 -1.45
CA PHE A 328 1.84 -23.23 -0.45
C PHE A 328 1.82 -22.24 0.71
N PHE A 329 2.99 -21.82 1.20
CA PHE A 329 3.08 -20.82 2.26
C PHE A 329 2.43 -19.51 1.84
N THR A 330 2.74 -19.02 0.64
CA THR A 330 2.12 -17.83 0.05
C THR A 330 0.60 -17.98 -0.03
N LEU A 331 0.09 -19.09 -0.60
CA LEU A 331 -1.36 -19.36 -0.69
C LEU A 331 -2.05 -19.40 0.67
N ILE A 332 -1.39 -19.94 1.69
CA ILE A 332 -1.91 -19.97 3.07
C ILE A 332 -1.97 -18.56 3.66
N MET A 333 -0.90 -17.76 3.52
CA MET A 333 -0.88 -16.39 4.02
C MET A 333 -1.91 -15.50 3.31
N THR A 334 -2.02 -15.58 1.99
CA THR A 334 -3.06 -14.88 1.22
C THR A 334 -4.46 -15.26 1.71
N ALA A 335 -4.72 -16.55 1.96
CA ALA A 335 -6.01 -17.01 2.51
C ALA A 335 -6.28 -16.45 3.92
N LEU A 336 -5.27 -16.38 4.78
CA LEU A 336 -5.39 -15.78 6.12
C LEU A 336 -5.69 -14.28 6.04
N TYR A 337 -4.96 -13.54 5.20
CA TYR A 337 -5.17 -12.11 4.98
C TYR A 337 -6.57 -11.79 4.45
N ARG A 338 -7.14 -12.68 3.63
CA ARG A 338 -8.50 -12.55 3.07
C ARG A 338 -9.60 -13.14 3.96
N ASN A 339 -9.25 -13.75 5.10
CA ASN A 339 -10.18 -14.53 5.91
C ASN A 339 -10.93 -15.62 5.10
N ASP A 340 -10.26 -16.19 4.09
CA ASP A 340 -10.79 -17.26 3.24
C ASP A 340 -10.45 -18.65 3.81
N TYR A 341 -11.25 -19.07 4.79
CA TYR A 341 -11.07 -20.36 5.46
C TYR A 341 -11.34 -21.58 4.56
N ASN A 342 -12.06 -21.41 3.45
CA ASN A 342 -12.26 -22.47 2.47
C ASN A 342 -10.93 -22.79 1.78
N SER A 343 -10.28 -21.76 1.22
CA SER A 343 -8.96 -21.90 0.59
C SER A 343 -7.90 -22.33 1.59
N LEU A 344 -7.90 -21.76 2.79
CA LEU A 344 -6.95 -22.11 3.85
C LEU A 344 -6.90 -23.62 4.10
N LEU A 345 -8.05 -24.27 4.35
CA LEU A 345 -8.07 -25.70 4.68
C LEU A 345 -7.67 -26.59 3.50
N VAL A 346 -7.96 -26.17 2.26
CA VAL A 346 -7.47 -26.85 1.06
C VAL A 346 -5.94 -26.79 1.02
N TRP A 347 -5.36 -25.60 1.15
CA TRP A 347 -3.90 -25.41 1.06
C TRP A 347 -3.15 -26.05 2.21
N LEU A 348 -3.68 -26.02 3.44
CA LEU A 348 -3.11 -26.76 4.56
C LEU A 348 -3.04 -28.26 4.28
N LYS A 349 -4.12 -28.84 3.76
CA LYS A 349 -4.11 -30.28 3.44
C LYS A 349 -3.12 -30.60 2.34
N CYS A 350 -3.08 -29.81 1.27
CA CYS A 350 -2.12 -29.98 0.19
C CYS A 350 -0.67 -29.85 0.68
N LEU A 351 -0.38 -28.88 1.56
CA LEU A 351 0.94 -28.72 2.16
C LEU A 351 1.34 -29.94 3.00
N THR A 352 0.44 -30.53 3.78
CA THR A 352 0.75 -31.76 4.53
C THR A 352 1.10 -32.93 3.63
N GLU A 353 0.42 -33.07 2.49
CA GLU A 353 0.68 -34.14 1.52
C GLU A 353 1.98 -33.88 0.74
N ALA A 354 2.20 -32.63 0.33
CA ALA A 354 3.44 -32.21 -0.32
C ALA A 354 4.66 -32.41 0.59
N ALA A 355 4.55 -32.12 1.88
CA ALA A 355 5.62 -32.34 2.84
C ALA A 355 5.97 -33.83 3.01
N LEU A 356 4.98 -34.74 3.01
CA LEU A 356 5.26 -36.18 3.01
C LEU A 356 5.97 -36.62 1.72
N LEU A 357 5.55 -36.09 0.57
CA LEU A 357 6.23 -36.39 -0.68
C LEU A 357 7.63 -35.78 -0.74
N GLY A 358 7.81 -34.60 -0.16
CA GLY A 358 9.09 -33.89 -0.05
C GLY A 358 10.09 -34.66 0.81
N LEU A 359 9.68 -35.10 2.01
CA LEU A 359 10.57 -35.89 2.88
C LEU A 359 10.95 -37.22 2.24
N LEU A 360 10.03 -37.84 1.50
CA LEU A 360 10.32 -39.06 0.74
C LEU A 360 11.18 -38.80 -0.51
N ASP A 361 11.23 -37.56 -1.00
CA ASP A 361 12.05 -37.20 -2.15
C ASP A 361 13.50 -36.91 -1.79
N LEU A 362 13.80 -36.68 -0.50
CA LEU A 362 15.13 -36.33 0.00
C LEU A 362 16.19 -37.35 -0.45
N PRO A 363 17.31 -36.90 -1.06
CA PRO A 363 18.38 -37.79 -1.50
C PRO A 363 18.93 -38.67 -0.39
N GLU A 364 19.08 -38.13 0.82
CA GLU A 364 19.60 -38.83 1.99
C GLU A 364 18.67 -39.98 2.39
N ASN A 365 17.35 -39.75 2.37
CA ASN A 365 16.38 -40.78 2.70
C ASN A 365 16.35 -41.89 1.65
N LYS A 366 16.33 -41.53 0.36
CA LYS A 366 16.34 -42.52 -0.74
C LYS A 366 17.59 -43.39 -0.73
N LEU A 367 18.75 -42.77 -0.51
CA LEU A 367 20.04 -43.47 -0.55
C LEU A 367 20.21 -44.39 0.67
N HIS A 368 19.90 -43.91 1.88
CA HIS A 368 20.09 -44.70 3.09
C HIS A 368 19.09 -45.84 3.25
N HIS A 369 17.87 -45.69 2.72
CA HIS A 369 16.78 -46.66 2.93
C HIS A 369 16.33 -47.40 1.66
N GLY A 370 17.02 -47.20 0.53
CA GLY A 370 16.94 -48.09 -0.64
C GLY A 370 15.56 -48.17 -1.32
N TYR A 371 14.89 -47.03 -1.56
CA TYR A 371 13.58 -47.00 -2.22
C TYR A 371 13.49 -46.03 -3.40
N LYS A 372 12.46 -46.19 -4.23
CA LYS A 372 12.09 -45.23 -5.29
C LYS A 372 10.70 -44.66 -5.02
N LEU A 373 10.57 -43.33 -5.10
CA LEU A 373 9.28 -42.65 -5.04
C LEU A 373 8.75 -42.42 -6.46
N ILE A 374 7.57 -42.96 -6.75
CA ILE A 374 6.85 -42.70 -8.00
C ILE A 374 5.64 -41.81 -7.68
N LYS A 375 5.64 -40.60 -8.22
CA LYS A 375 4.59 -39.59 -7.97
C LYS A 375 3.53 -39.64 -9.07
N ASN A 376 2.26 -39.41 -8.71
CA ASN A 376 1.13 -39.24 -9.63
C ASN A 376 0.99 -40.36 -10.69
N THR A 377 1.03 -41.61 -10.24
CA THR A 377 0.88 -42.80 -11.07
C THR A 377 -0.47 -43.48 -10.85
N ILE A 378 -0.85 -44.38 -11.75
CA ILE A 378 -2.03 -45.23 -11.57
C ILE A 378 -1.69 -46.29 -10.50
N LEU A 379 -2.43 -46.30 -9.40
CA LEU A 379 -2.11 -47.15 -8.25
C LEU A 379 -2.16 -48.64 -8.60
N SER A 380 -3.05 -49.06 -9.49
CA SER A 380 -3.20 -50.47 -9.87
C SER A 380 -1.98 -51.06 -10.60
N ASP A 381 -1.11 -50.22 -11.14
CA ASP A 381 0.09 -50.66 -11.86
C ASP A 381 1.14 -51.25 -10.90
N TYR A 382 1.08 -50.85 -9.63
CA TYR A 382 2.00 -51.29 -8.57
C TYR A 382 1.27 -52.02 -7.44
N LEU A 383 0.01 -51.69 -7.21
CA LEU A 383 -0.83 -52.20 -6.13
C LEU A 383 -2.16 -52.69 -6.71
N PRO A 384 -2.26 -53.94 -7.20
CA PRO A 384 -3.36 -54.43 -8.04
C PRO A 384 -4.78 -54.27 -7.44
N ARG A 385 -4.87 -54.17 -6.11
CA ARG A 385 -6.14 -54.02 -5.38
C ARG A 385 -6.59 -52.57 -5.19
N LEU A 386 -5.75 -51.59 -5.55
CA LEU A 386 -6.07 -50.17 -5.43
C LEU A 386 -6.42 -49.57 -6.79
N ARG A 387 -7.36 -48.63 -6.77
CA ARG A 387 -7.82 -47.89 -7.95
C ARG A 387 -7.53 -46.40 -7.78
N GLY A 388 -7.47 -45.69 -8.91
CA GLY A 388 -7.23 -44.24 -8.94
C GLY A 388 -5.76 -43.87 -9.12
N LYS A 389 -5.47 -42.58 -9.02
CA LYS A 389 -4.12 -42.02 -9.10
C LYS A 389 -3.58 -41.69 -7.71
N GLY A 390 -2.27 -41.84 -7.53
CA GLY A 390 -1.59 -41.48 -6.29
C GLY A 390 -0.07 -41.62 -6.42
N SER A 391 0.61 -41.60 -5.28
CA SER A 391 2.06 -41.80 -5.23
C SER A 391 2.38 -43.11 -4.51
N VAL A 392 3.43 -43.79 -4.95
CA VAL A 392 3.85 -45.12 -4.46
C VAL A 392 5.32 -45.06 -4.08
N VAL A 393 5.66 -45.68 -2.95
CA VAL A 393 7.04 -45.96 -2.55
C VAL A 393 7.35 -47.41 -2.91
N LEU A 394 8.38 -47.60 -3.72
CA LEU A 394 8.84 -48.91 -4.19
C LEU A 394 10.13 -49.30 -3.49
N PHE A 395 10.07 -50.41 -2.77
CA PHE A 395 11.20 -51.15 -2.23
C PHE A 395 11.54 -52.31 -3.18
N GLU A 396 12.61 -53.05 -2.90
CA GLU A 396 13.08 -54.14 -3.77
C GLU A 396 12.01 -55.22 -4.01
N ASN A 397 11.21 -55.56 -2.98
CA ASN A 397 10.23 -56.63 -3.02
C ASN A 397 8.79 -56.18 -2.65
N GLU A 398 8.59 -54.90 -2.39
CA GLU A 398 7.32 -54.37 -1.88
C GLU A 398 7.01 -53.00 -2.48
N ALA A 399 5.72 -52.73 -2.67
CA ALA A 399 5.22 -51.41 -2.99
C ALA A 399 4.23 -51.01 -1.90
N VAL A 400 4.25 -49.76 -1.48
CA VAL A 400 3.25 -49.19 -0.57
C VAL A 400 2.77 -47.84 -1.08
N VAL A 401 1.54 -47.47 -0.73
CA VAL A 401 1.04 -46.13 -1.05
C VAL A 401 1.86 -45.12 -0.24
N ALA A 402 2.21 -43.97 -0.81
CA ALA A 402 2.90 -42.88 -0.12
C ALA A 402 1.96 -42.15 0.86
N LYS A 403 1.52 -42.86 1.90
CA LYS A 403 0.74 -42.38 3.05
C LYS A 403 1.52 -42.69 4.31
N PHE A 404 1.45 -41.81 5.30
CA PHE A 404 2.27 -41.90 6.51
C PHE A 404 2.27 -43.30 7.16
N ASN A 405 1.11 -43.87 7.46
CA ASN A 405 1.04 -45.21 8.10
C ASN A 405 1.61 -46.33 7.23
N GLU A 406 1.38 -46.30 5.93
CA GLU A 406 1.87 -47.32 4.99
C GLU A 406 3.39 -47.24 4.90
N VAL A 407 3.91 -46.01 4.75
CA VAL A 407 5.34 -45.69 4.70
C VAL A 407 6.04 -46.05 6.01
N TRP A 408 5.46 -45.67 7.15
CA TRP A 408 6.02 -45.94 8.47
C TRP A 408 6.20 -47.44 8.73
N ASN A 409 5.21 -48.24 8.34
CA ASN A 409 5.24 -49.69 8.56
C ASN A 409 6.10 -50.44 7.52
N ALA A 410 6.38 -49.82 6.36
CA ALA A 410 7.24 -50.41 5.33
C ALA A 410 8.74 -50.27 5.62
N PHE A 411 9.14 -49.27 6.40
CA PHE A 411 10.55 -49.11 6.80
C PHE A 411 10.92 -50.03 7.97
N GLU A 412 12.08 -50.67 7.89
CA GLU A 412 12.63 -51.49 8.99
C GLU A 412 12.96 -50.63 10.22
N VAL A 413 13.51 -49.43 10.00
CA VAL A 413 13.88 -48.48 11.06
C VAL A 413 13.31 -47.09 10.71
N PRO A 414 11.99 -46.88 10.85
CA PRO A 414 11.34 -45.63 10.47
C PRO A 414 11.86 -44.41 11.24
N GLU A 415 12.37 -44.61 12.46
CA GLU A 415 13.00 -43.57 13.28
C GLU A 415 14.29 -43.00 12.70
N ALA A 416 14.96 -43.76 11.82
CA ALA A 416 16.17 -43.33 11.13
C ALA A 416 15.89 -42.60 9.80
N VAL A 417 14.61 -42.49 9.39
CA VAL A 417 14.22 -41.72 8.20
C VAL A 417 14.11 -40.24 8.59
N GLN A 418 14.89 -39.39 7.93
CA GLN A 418 14.95 -37.97 8.25
C GLN A 418 13.57 -37.30 8.13
N PHE A 419 13.20 -36.54 9.15
CA PHE A 419 11.91 -35.85 9.33
C PHE A 419 10.66 -36.73 9.49
N LEU A 420 10.73 -38.04 9.22
CA LEU A 420 9.55 -38.92 9.31
C LEU A 420 8.96 -38.99 10.74
N PRO A 421 9.77 -39.12 11.82
CA PRO A 421 9.25 -39.07 13.19
C PRO A 421 8.61 -37.73 13.53
N GLN A 422 9.28 -36.61 13.21
CA GLN A 422 8.77 -35.27 13.48
C GLN A 422 7.47 -34.99 12.73
N TYR A 423 7.36 -35.48 11.49
CA TYR A 423 6.13 -35.40 10.69
C TYR A 423 5.00 -36.22 11.32
N GLY A 424 5.32 -37.43 11.80
CA GLY A 424 4.41 -38.28 12.55
C GLY A 424 3.87 -37.58 13.80
N ASP A 425 4.76 -37.09 14.66
CA ASP A 425 4.42 -36.41 15.92
C ASP A 425 3.57 -35.14 15.70
N LEU A 426 3.78 -34.45 14.56
CA LEU A 426 3.04 -33.24 14.23
C LEU A 426 1.57 -33.52 13.85
N LEU A 427 1.29 -34.66 13.21
CA LEU A 427 0.00 -34.92 12.55
C LEU A 427 -0.76 -36.14 13.07
N TYR A 428 -0.10 -37.03 13.80
CA TYR A 428 -0.64 -38.33 14.22
C TYR A 428 -0.35 -38.60 15.70
N GLU A 429 -1.13 -39.50 16.29
CA GLU A 429 -0.92 -40.04 17.64
C GLU A 429 -1.01 -41.58 17.62
N PRO A 430 -0.35 -42.29 18.55
CA PRO A 430 -0.49 -43.74 18.66
C PRO A 430 -1.95 -44.16 18.88
N SER A 431 -2.44 -45.13 18.11
CA SER A 431 -3.82 -45.63 18.24
C SER A 431 -4.06 -46.24 19.63
N LYS A 432 -5.20 -45.91 20.22
CA LYS A 432 -5.63 -46.46 21.51
C LYS A 432 -6.33 -47.82 21.37
N LYS A 433 -6.48 -48.37 20.16
CA LYS A 433 -7.17 -49.64 19.91
C LYS A 433 -6.27 -50.86 20.24
N LYS A 434 -6.94 -51.91 20.73
CA LYS A 434 -6.45 -53.00 21.59
C LYS A 434 -5.21 -53.78 21.11
N LYS A 435 -4.43 -54.23 22.10
CA LYS A 435 -3.51 -55.39 22.09
C LYS A 435 -3.99 -56.49 21.11
N GLY A 436 -3.26 -56.70 20.03
CA GLY A 436 -3.51 -57.80 19.10
C GLY A 436 -2.89 -57.63 17.71
N ASP A 437 -2.78 -56.39 17.22
CA ASP A 437 -2.09 -56.09 15.96
C ASP A 437 -0.60 -55.86 16.22
N SER A 438 0.26 -56.56 15.48
CA SER A 438 1.72 -56.44 15.52
C SER A 438 2.26 -55.18 14.83
N GLY A 439 1.39 -54.33 14.29
CA GLY A 439 1.75 -53.06 13.64
C GLY A 439 1.63 -51.86 14.59
N ARG A 440 2.54 -50.88 14.43
CA ARG A 440 2.42 -49.58 15.10
C ARG A 440 1.33 -48.78 14.39
N SER A 441 0.09 -48.89 14.84
CA SER A 441 -1.04 -48.15 14.26
C SER A 441 -1.08 -46.72 14.79
N PHE A 442 -1.03 -45.72 13.90
CA PHE A 442 -1.22 -44.32 14.25
C PHE A 442 -2.57 -43.82 13.71
N GLU A 443 -3.23 -42.96 14.50
CA GLU A 443 -4.44 -42.26 14.11
C GLU A 443 -4.12 -40.76 13.93
N PRO A 444 -4.73 -40.07 12.95
CA PRO A 444 -4.60 -38.62 12.83
C PRO A 444 -4.95 -37.94 14.16
N ASN A 445 -4.15 -36.97 14.58
CA ASN A 445 -4.47 -36.20 15.77
C ASN A 445 -5.77 -35.40 15.55
N PRO A 446 -6.47 -34.95 16.62
CA PRO A 446 -7.77 -34.31 16.49
C PRO A 446 -7.79 -33.09 15.55
N HIS A 447 -6.70 -32.31 15.50
CA HIS A 447 -6.60 -31.13 14.64
C HIS A 447 -6.48 -31.54 13.17
N TYR A 448 -5.58 -32.48 12.86
CA TYR A 448 -5.36 -32.96 11.49
C TYR A 448 -6.59 -33.70 10.94
N GLN A 449 -7.25 -34.49 11.79
CA GLN A 449 -8.52 -35.14 11.46
C GLN A 449 -9.61 -34.11 11.15
N LYS A 450 -9.71 -33.03 11.96
CA LYS A 450 -10.67 -31.95 11.75
C LYS A 450 -10.43 -31.23 10.42
N ILE A 451 -9.18 -30.86 10.12
CA ILE A 451 -8.78 -30.24 8.85
C ILE A 451 -9.19 -31.15 7.67
N THR A 452 -8.88 -32.44 7.77
CA THR A 452 -9.17 -33.42 6.72
C THR A 452 -10.67 -33.58 6.48
N ASN A 453 -11.47 -33.72 7.55
CA ASN A 453 -12.91 -33.87 7.45
C ASN A 453 -13.57 -32.64 6.84
N LEU A 454 -13.21 -31.46 7.34
CA LEU A 454 -13.75 -30.19 6.84
C LEU A 454 -13.39 -29.93 5.37
N ARG A 455 -12.15 -30.21 4.97
CA ARG A 455 -11.73 -30.11 3.57
C ARG A 455 -12.49 -31.10 2.69
N ASN A 456 -12.72 -32.33 3.16
CA ASN A 456 -13.43 -33.34 2.39
C ASN A 456 -14.93 -33.00 2.25
N ASP A 457 -15.55 -32.49 3.31
CA ASP A 457 -16.93 -31.99 3.27
C ASP A 457 -17.07 -30.80 2.30
N LEU A 458 -16.08 -29.91 2.27
CA LEU A 458 -16.02 -28.81 1.29
C LEU A 458 -15.93 -29.34 -0.14
N ILE A 459 -14.95 -30.21 -0.44
CA ILE A 459 -14.69 -30.67 -1.80
C ILE A 459 -15.77 -31.63 -2.32
N HIS A 460 -16.26 -32.55 -1.49
CA HIS A 460 -17.17 -33.61 -1.93
C HIS A 460 -18.65 -33.28 -1.69
N SER A 461 -18.96 -32.42 -0.71
CA SER A 461 -20.34 -32.06 -0.38
C SER A 461 -20.65 -30.58 -0.59
N GLY A 462 -19.68 -29.76 -1.02
CA GLY A 462 -19.86 -28.31 -1.22
C GLY A 462 -20.16 -27.54 0.07
N LYS A 463 -19.89 -28.12 1.25
CA LYS A 463 -20.21 -27.50 2.53
C LYS A 463 -19.12 -26.47 2.89
N PRO A 464 -19.44 -25.18 2.98
CA PRO A 464 -18.46 -24.16 3.32
C PRO A 464 -17.95 -24.33 4.75
N ILE A 465 -16.74 -23.85 4.99
CA ILE A 465 -16.12 -23.91 6.30
C ILE A 465 -16.82 -22.91 7.24
N PRO A 466 -17.33 -23.34 8.41
CA PRO A 466 -17.97 -22.45 9.36
C PRO A 466 -16.99 -21.36 9.85
N ARG A 467 -17.44 -20.11 9.89
CA ARG A 467 -16.68 -18.99 10.47
C ARG A 467 -16.81 -18.93 12.01
N ASP A 468 -16.78 -20.09 12.65
CA ASP A 468 -16.85 -20.21 14.10
C ASP A 468 -15.51 -19.81 14.74
N PRO A 469 -15.47 -18.83 15.66
CA PRO A 469 -14.24 -18.41 16.33
C PRO A 469 -13.50 -19.53 17.06
N GLN A 470 -14.20 -20.52 17.63
CA GLN A 470 -13.55 -21.64 18.32
C GLN A 470 -12.85 -22.58 17.32
N LEU A 471 -13.52 -22.89 16.20
CA LEU A 471 -12.92 -23.61 15.09
C LEU A 471 -11.67 -22.90 14.55
N ILE A 472 -11.78 -21.60 14.27
CA ILE A 472 -10.67 -20.81 13.72
C ILE A 472 -9.50 -20.77 14.72
N GLY A 473 -9.77 -20.52 16.00
CA GLY A 473 -8.75 -20.55 17.06
C GLY A 473 -8.01 -21.89 17.12
N SER A 474 -8.75 -23.00 17.05
CA SER A 474 -8.18 -24.35 17.03
C SER A 474 -7.30 -24.64 15.80
N ILE A 475 -7.58 -24.02 14.65
CA ILE A 475 -6.71 -24.11 13.45
C ILE A 475 -5.47 -23.24 13.66
N MET A 476 -5.62 -22.02 14.18
CA MET A 476 -4.50 -21.11 14.43
C MET A 476 -3.51 -21.67 15.47
N ASP A 477 -4.03 -22.28 16.54
CA ASP A 477 -3.22 -22.98 17.56
C ASP A 477 -2.41 -24.12 16.94
N PHE A 478 -3.03 -24.90 16.05
CA PHE A 478 -2.35 -25.97 15.32
C PHE A 478 -1.23 -25.41 14.42
N LEU A 479 -1.47 -24.28 13.76
CA LEU A 479 -0.46 -23.59 12.95
C LEU A 479 0.59 -22.86 13.79
N GLY A 480 0.44 -22.78 15.12
CA GLY A 480 1.33 -21.98 15.97
C GLY A 480 1.28 -20.48 15.65
N ILE A 481 0.15 -19.99 15.15
CA ILE A 481 -0.09 -18.56 14.85
C ILE A 481 -0.94 -17.99 15.97
N ALA A 482 -0.36 -17.09 16.77
CA ALA A 482 -1.12 -16.43 17.82
C ALA A 482 -2.13 -15.43 17.22
N LYS A 483 -3.37 -15.45 17.71
CA LYS A 483 -4.46 -14.63 17.15
C LYS A 483 -4.16 -13.12 17.20
N ASP A 484 -3.62 -12.63 18.31
CA ASP A 484 -3.24 -11.23 18.48
C ASP A 484 -2.18 -10.78 17.45
N LYS A 485 -1.33 -11.71 17.01
CA LYS A 485 -0.31 -11.45 15.98
C LYS A 485 -0.91 -11.44 14.58
N LEU A 486 -1.86 -12.34 14.28
CA LEU A 486 -2.60 -12.28 13.02
C LEU A 486 -3.46 -11.01 12.93
N ASP A 487 -4.14 -10.63 14.02
CA ASP A 487 -4.93 -9.40 14.08
C ASP A 487 -4.04 -8.16 13.86
N ALA A 488 -2.85 -8.12 14.47
CA ALA A 488 -1.87 -7.06 14.22
C ALA A 488 -1.37 -7.06 12.76
N ALA A 489 -1.17 -8.23 12.14
CA ALA A 489 -0.80 -8.32 10.73
C ALA A 489 -1.93 -7.85 9.81
N LEU A 490 -3.21 -8.14 10.13
CA LEU A 490 -4.36 -7.64 9.38
C LEU A 490 -4.52 -6.12 9.49
N LEU A 491 -4.23 -5.55 10.66
CA LEU A 491 -4.15 -4.09 10.84
C LEU A 491 -3.01 -3.51 9.99
N ALA A 492 -1.82 -4.09 10.09
CA ALA A 492 -0.68 -3.69 9.26
C ALA A 492 -0.99 -3.79 7.77
N LEU A 493 -1.72 -4.81 7.33
CA LEU A 493 -2.19 -4.95 5.95
C LEU A 493 -3.15 -3.81 5.55
N GLY A 494 -4.06 -3.42 6.45
CA GLY A 494 -4.93 -2.24 6.28
C GLY A 494 -4.15 -0.93 6.17
N ASP A 495 -3.14 -0.77 7.02
CA ASP A 495 -2.21 0.37 7.03
C ASP A 495 -1.13 0.27 5.93
N SER A 496 -1.18 -0.81 5.14
CA SER A 496 -0.25 -1.16 4.06
C SER A 496 1.22 -1.39 4.49
N ASP A 497 1.47 -1.58 5.79
CA ASP A 497 2.81 -1.77 6.36
C ASP A 497 3.43 -3.13 6.04
N TRP A 498 4.15 -3.19 4.91
CA TRP A 498 4.82 -4.40 4.45
C TRP A 498 5.94 -4.90 5.37
N ASN A 499 6.61 -4.03 6.14
CA ASN A 499 7.70 -4.46 7.04
C ASN A 499 7.12 -5.28 8.19
N THR A 500 6.04 -4.80 8.79
CA THR A 500 5.34 -5.53 9.85
C THR A 500 4.77 -6.86 9.34
N LEU A 501 4.29 -6.90 8.09
CA LEU A 501 3.88 -8.16 7.44
C LEU A 501 5.05 -9.14 7.25
N ALA A 502 6.19 -8.67 6.75
CA ALA A 502 7.39 -9.49 6.58
C ALA A 502 7.90 -10.04 7.92
N ASP A 503 7.92 -9.20 8.97
CA ASP A 503 8.30 -9.61 10.33
C ASP A 503 7.33 -10.64 10.92
N PHE A 504 6.04 -10.49 10.66
CA PHE A 504 5.02 -11.46 11.04
C PHE A 504 5.24 -12.80 10.33
N GLU A 505 5.40 -12.81 9.02
CA GLU A 505 5.61 -14.02 8.21
C GLU A 505 6.89 -14.75 8.61
N GLN A 506 7.99 -14.02 8.80
CA GLN A 506 9.26 -14.58 9.25
C GLN A 506 9.13 -15.18 10.66
N ARG A 507 8.39 -14.52 11.56
CA ARG A 507 8.07 -15.08 12.88
C ARG A 507 7.29 -16.38 12.75
N VAL A 508 6.25 -16.43 11.92
CA VAL A 508 5.47 -17.66 11.70
C VAL A 508 6.38 -18.80 11.22
N LEU A 509 7.25 -18.54 10.24
CA LEU A 509 8.20 -19.53 9.71
C LEU A 509 9.19 -20.06 10.77
N ASN A 510 9.54 -19.24 11.75
CA ASN A 510 10.54 -19.57 12.76
C ASN A 510 9.95 -20.13 14.07
N THR A 511 8.74 -19.72 14.46
CA THR A 511 8.12 -20.12 15.73
C THR A 511 7.09 -21.24 15.58
N SER A 512 6.45 -21.36 14.42
CA SER A 512 5.50 -22.44 14.17
C SER A 512 6.24 -23.76 13.95
N LYS A 513 5.96 -24.77 14.78
CA LYS A 513 6.47 -26.14 14.57
C LYS A 513 6.02 -26.69 13.20
N PHE A 514 4.81 -26.36 12.78
CA PHE A 514 4.23 -26.80 11.52
C PHE A 514 4.99 -26.22 10.31
N PHE A 515 5.13 -24.90 10.25
CA PHE A 515 5.82 -24.25 9.13
C PHE A 515 7.33 -24.49 9.17
N ASN A 516 7.94 -24.52 10.35
CA ASN A 516 9.38 -24.76 10.48
C ASN A 516 9.79 -26.16 10.00
N LEU A 517 9.01 -27.19 10.35
CA LEU A 517 9.27 -28.56 9.88
C LEU A 517 9.09 -28.66 8.36
N THR A 518 7.99 -28.14 7.82
CA THR A 518 7.70 -28.22 6.38
C THR A 518 8.70 -27.41 5.54
N LYS A 519 9.14 -26.25 6.04
CA LYS A 519 10.25 -25.46 5.50
C LYS A 519 11.57 -26.25 5.48
N SER A 520 11.88 -26.95 6.57
CA SER A 520 13.09 -27.77 6.69
C SER A 520 13.08 -28.97 5.74
N ILE A 521 11.91 -29.60 5.55
CA ILE A 521 11.72 -30.67 4.55
C ILE A 521 11.97 -30.15 3.13
N ALA A 522 11.65 -28.89 2.85
CA ALA A 522 11.94 -28.24 1.57
C ALA A 522 13.42 -27.87 1.39
N GLY A 523 14.29 -28.17 2.36
CA GLY A 523 15.72 -27.83 2.31
C GLY A 523 16.03 -26.37 2.65
N ILE A 524 15.06 -25.62 3.17
CA ILE A 524 15.23 -24.19 3.50
C ILE A 524 15.64 -24.05 4.97
N THR A 525 16.88 -23.69 5.23
CA THR A 525 17.46 -23.61 6.59
C THR A 525 17.73 -22.18 7.07
N ASP A 526 17.69 -21.19 6.18
CA ASP A 526 17.93 -19.79 6.54
C ASP A 526 16.80 -19.23 7.40
N ALA A 527 17.14 -18.73 8.60
CA ALA A 527 16.20 -18.10 9.52
C ALA A 527 15.64 -16.76 8.98
N GLY A 528 16.38 -16.11 8.09
CA GLY A 528 16.01 -14.88 7.39
C GLY A 528 15.04 -15.09 6.22
N TRP A 529 14.83 -16.33 5.80
CA TRP A 529 14.13 -16.64 4.56
C TRP A 529 12.66 -16.18 4.56
N LEU A 530 12.25 -15.59 3.43
CA LEU A 530 10.88 -15.23 3.09
C LEU A 530 10.56 -15.76 1.68
N PRO A 531 9.27 -16.01 1.36
CA PRO A 531 8.88 -16.40 0.01
C PRO A 531 9.25 -15.31 -1.00
N LEU A 532 9.54 -15.73 -2.24
CA LEU A 532 9.91 -14.81 -3.31
C LEU A 532 8.88 -13.69 -3.49
N GLU A 533 7.60 -14.04 -3.39
CA GLU A 533 6.50 -13.10 -3.48
C GLU A 533 6.59 -11.95 -2.47
N ARG A 534 7.16 -12.17 -1.29
CA ARG A 534 7.41 -11.11 -0.32
C ARG A 534 8.68 -10.34 -0.64
N VAL A 535 9.75 -11.02 -1.04
CA VAL A 535 11.05 -10.40 -1.38
C VAL A 535 10.91 -9.43 -2.57
N CYS A 536 10.08 -9.79 -3.55
CA CYS A 536 9.77 -8.97 -4.72
C CYS A 536 9.05 -7.65 -4.40
N MET A 537 8.51 -7.47 -3.19
CA MET A 537 7.86 -6.23 -2.78
C MET A 537 8.80 -5.03 -2.93
N LYS A 538 10.09 -5.18 -2.58
CA LYS A 538 11.06 -4.07 -2.69
C LYS A 538 11.30 -3.65 -4.14
N GLU A 539 11.41 -4.63 -5.05
CA GLU A 539 11.58 -4.37 -6.49
C GLU A 539 10.32 -3.72 -7.06
N TYR A 540 9.14 -4.25 -6.73
CA TYR A 540 7.85 -3.67 -7.09
C TYR A 540 7.71 -2.22 -6.64
N LEU A 541 8.03 -1.92 -5.38
CA LEU A 541 8.03 -0.56 -4.84
C LEU A 541 8.97 0.36 -5.61
N GLY A 542 10.18 -0.12 -5.93
CA GLY A 542 11.11 0.62 -6.77
C GLY A 542 10.50 0.96 -8.13
N ILE A 543 9.79 0.02 -8.75
CA ILE A 543 9.15 0.23 -10.05
C ILE A 543 8.00 1.24 -9.96
N VAL A 544 7.03 1.04 -9.04
CA VAL A 544 5.86 1.93 -8.95
C VAL A 544 6.21 3.34 -8.45
N HIS A 545 7.35 3.49 -7.78
CA HIS A 545 7.87 4.79 -7.34
C HIS A 545 8.81 5.46 -8.35
N GLY A 546 9.00 4.88 -9.54
CA GLY A 546 9.83 5.48 -10.61
C GLY A 546 11.34 5.34 -10.40
N THR A 547 11.78 4.42 -9.55
CA THR A 547 13.19 4.07 -9.31
C THR A 547 13.41 2.57 -9.54
N PRO A 548 13.13 2.02 -10.74
CA PRO A 548 13.34 0.61 -11.02
C PRO A 548 14.82 0.28 -10.81
N THR A 549 15.11 -0.64 -9.89
CA THR A 549 16.48 -1.14 -9.70
C THR A 549 16.71 -2.21 -10.78
N PRO A 550 17.85 -2.24 -11.48
CA PRO A 550 18.13 -3.34 -12.39
C PRO A 550 18.09 -4.66 -11.61
N ALA A 551 17.38 -5.66 -12.15
CA ALA A 551 17.24 -6.97 -11.53
C ALA A 551 18.63 -7.48 -11.08
N SER A 552 18.77 -7.77 -9.79
CA SER A 552 19.98 -8.44 -9.32
C SER A 552 19.96 -9.87 -9.89
N PRO A 553 21.05 -10.33 -10.55
CA PRO A 553 21.10 -11.61 -11.23
C PRO A 553 20.90 -12.82 -10.29
#